data_AF-A0A3B0V4G9-F1
#
_entry.id   AF-A0A3B0V4G9-F1
#
_cell.length_a   1.000
_cell.length_b   1.000
_cell.length_c   1.000
_cell.angle_alpha   90.00
_cell.angle_beta   90.00
_cell.angle_gamma   90.00
#
_symmetry.space_group_name_H-M   'P 1'
#
loop_
_entity.id
_entity.type
_entity.pdbx_description
1 polymer ?
#
loop_
_entity_poly.entity_id
_entity_poly.type
_entity_poly.pdbx_seq_one_letter_code
_entity_poly.pdbx_strand_id
1 'polypeptide(L)' 'ELFLTPHGLDFEPVCRMFGLDYIRADSREAFRTAFAASVQDNQPRVIAVHTNNQQGNAIRQKINQLVKTQMQT' A
#
# COMPACT_ATOMS: atom_id res chain seq x y z
N GLU A 1 -21.59 2.22 -1.47
CA GLU A 1 -20.94 2.72 -0.23
C GLU A 1 -21.01 1.76 0.95
N LEU A 2 -21.95 0.78 0.98
CA LEU A 2 -22.13 -0.16 2.09
C LEU A 2 -21.12 -1.34 2.16
N PHE A 3 -20.05 -1.31 1.36
CA PHE A 3 -19.05 -2.40 1.27
C PHE A 3 -17.65 -1.99 1.75
N LEU A 4 -17.49 -0.76 2.27
CA LEU A 4 -16.24 -0.34 2.87
C LEU A 4 -16.23 -0.75 4.33
N THR A 5 -15.24 -1.54 4.72
CA THR A 5 -14.94 -1.86 6.11
C THR A 5 -13.65 -1.14 6.52
N PRO A 6 -13.67 0.17 6.81
CA PRO A 6 -12.50 0.83 7.36
C PRO A 6 -12.40 0.50 8.85
N HIS A 7 -11.52 -0.44 9.21
CA HIS A 7 -11.37 -0.89 10.60
C HIS A 7 -10.54 0.10 11.45
N GLY A 8 -9.81 1.03 10.81
CA GLY A 8 -8.83 1.89 11.49
C GLY A 8 -7.65 1.12 12.09
N LEU A 9 -7.47 -0.15 11.71
CA LEU A 9 -6.43 -1.02 12.23
C LEU A 9 -5.15 -0.90 11.40
N ASP A 10 -4.02 -1.05 12.09
CA ASP A 10 -2.69 -1.18 11.51
C ASP A 10 -2.10 -2.55 11.87
N PHE A 11 -1.04 -2.96 11.17
CA PHE A 11 -0.38 -4.24 11.33
C PHE A 11 0.64 -4.25 12.48
N GLU A 12 1.03 -3.09 13.04
CA GLU A 12 2.05 -2.99 14.10
C GLU A 12 1.78 -3.96 15.28
N PRO A 13 0.57 -4.03 15.86
CA PRO A 13 0.33 -4.91 17.01
C PRO A 13 0.53 -6.39 16.67
N VAL A 14 0.16 -6.79 15.45
CA VAL A 14 0.29 -8.17 14.96
C VAL A 14 1.75 -8.47 14.65
N CYS A 15 2.49 -7.54 14.06
CA CYS A 15 3.93 -7.70 13.81
C CYS A 15 4.69 -7.91 15.12
N ARG A 16 4.37 -7.12 16.15
CA ARG A 16 4.94 -7.28 17.50
C ARG A 16 4.63 -8.66 18.09
N MET A 17 3.42 -9.19 17.91
CA MET A 17 3.04 -10.52 18.37
C MET A 17 3.89 -11.64 17.74
N PHE A 18 4.32 -11.47 16.49
CA PHE A 18 5.14 -12.44 15.77
C PHE A 18 6.65 -12.14 15.77
N GLY A 19 7.09 -11.09 16.48
CA GLY A 19 8.49 -10.67 16.49
C GLY A 19 8.99 -10.16 15.12
N LEU A 20 8.08 -9.70 14.26
CA LEU A 20 8.41 -9.11 12.96
C LEU A 20 8.74 -7.63 13.12
N ASP A 21 9.77 -7.18 12.40
CA ASP A 21 10.06 -5.76 12.29
C ASP A 21 8.96 -5.06 11.48
N TYR A 22 8.53 -3.88 11.93
CA TYR A 22 7.42 -3.12 11.35
C TYR A 22 7.89 -1.70 11.02
N ILE A 23 7.76 -1.33 9.74
CA ILE A 23 8.03 0.03 9.27
C ILE A 23 6.79 0.59 8.61
N ARG A 24 6.34 1.74 9.11
CA ARG A 24 5.32 2.55 8.44
C ARG A 24 5.99 3.52 7.46
N ALA A 25 5.65 3.41 6.18
CA ALA A 25 6.16 4.26 5.11
C ALA A 25 5.06 5.22 4.62
N ASP A 26 5.05 6.45 5.15
CA ASP A 26 4.07 7.49 4.79
C ASP A 26 4.45 8.29 3.52
N SER A 27 5.57 7.95 2.86
CA SER A 27 5.97 8.54 1.59
C SER A 27 6.63 7.53 0.67
N ARG A 28 6.69 7.88 -0.62
CA ARG A 28 7.38 7.05 -1.62
C ARG A 28 8.87 6.93 -1.30
N GLU A 29 9.48 8.01 -0.83
CA GLU A 29 10.90 8.07 -0.48
C GLU A 29 11.17 7.20 0.76
N ALA A 30 10.31 7.26 1.78
CA ALA A 30 10.40 6.39 2.95
C ALA A 30 10.26 4.91 2.56
N PHE A 31 9.30 4.58 1.68
CA PHE A 31 9.12 3.22 1.17
C PHE A 31 10.38 2.73 0.43
N ARG A 32 10.94 3.54 -0.47
CA ARG A 32 12.15 3.17 -1.22
C ARG A 32 13.32 2.87 -0.30
N THR A 33 13.53 3.69 0.73
CA THR A 33 14.59 3.48 1.72
C THR A 33 14.36 2.20 2.51
N ALA A 34 13.16 1.99 3.05
CA ALA A 34 12.82 0.81 3.83
C ALA A 34 12.95 -0.49 3.02
N PHE A 35 12.49 -0.46 1.75
CA PHE A 35 12.58 -1.60 0.84
C PHE A 35 14.02 -1.91 0.43
N ALA A 36 14.83 -0.90 0.12
CA ALA A 36 16.24 -1.11 -0.20
C ALA A 36 16.98 -1.76 0.99
N ALA A 37 16.70 -1.31 2.22
CA ALA A 37 17.25 -1.91 3.42
C ALA A 37 16.78 -3.35 3.65
N SER A 38 15.50 -3.65 3.40
CA SER A 38 14.95 -5.01 3.59
C SER A 38 15.53 -6.04 2.63
N VAL A 39 16.03 -5.64 1.46
CA VAL A 39 16.64 -6.57 0.49
C VAL A 39 18.08 -6.93 0.88
N GLN A 40 18.76 -6.10 1.68
CA GLN A 40 20.13 -6.35 2.14
C GLN A 40 20.20 -7.20 3.43
N ASP A 41 19.07 -7.31 4.14
CA ASP A 41 18.94 -8.05 5.39
C ASP A 41 18.14 -9.33 5.14
N ASN A 42 18.53 -10.43 5.79
CA ASN A 42 17.81 -11.71 5.68
C ASN A 42 16.68 -11.85 6.71
N GLN A 43 16.37 -10.78 7.44
CA GLN A 43 15.28 -10.75 8.41
C GLN A 43 13.94 -10.36 7.78
N PRO A 44 12.84 -11.08 8.07
CA PRO A 44 11.52 -10.73 7.60
C PRO A 44 11.03 -9.43 8.25
N ARG A 45 10.49 -8.53 7.43
CA ARG A 45 9.97 -7.22 7.83
C ARG A 45 8.65 -6.93 7.12
N VAL A 46 7.75 -6.26 7.82
CA VAL A 46 6.53 -5.68 7.26
C VAL A 46 6.74 -4.20 6.99
N ILE A 47 6.54 -3.78 5.75
CA ILE A 47 6.55 -2.37 5.34
C ILE A 47 5.12 -1.97 4.98
N ALA A 48 4.46 -1.22 5.85
CA ALA A 48 3.10 -0.74 5.62
C ALA A 48 3.09 0.53 4.77
N VAL A 49 2.33 0.51 3.68
CA VAL A 49 2.12 1.65 2.78
C VAL A 49 0.66 2.08 2.84
N HIS A 50 0.43 3.27 3.40
CA HIS A 50 -0.92 3.81 3.48
C HIS A 50 -1.31 4.48 2.16
N THR A 51 -2.47 4.09 1.65
CA THR A 51 -3.01 4.64 0.40
C THR A 51 -4.39 5.23 0.66
N ASN A 52 -4.76 6.25 -0.13
CA ASN A 52 -6.11 6.78 -0.11
C ASN A 52 -6.97 5.99 -1.09
N ASN A 53 -7.96 5.27 -0.55
CA ASN A 53 -8.88 4.45 -1.35
C ASN A 53 -9.61 5.25 -2.44
N GLN A 54 -10.12 6.44 -2.11
CA GLN A 54 -10.85 7.28 -3.06
C GLN A 54 -9.95 7.74 -4.22
N GLN A 55 -8.72 8.18 -3.90
CA GLN A 55 -7.75 8.56 -4.92
C GLN A 55 -7.37 7.35 -5.79
N GLY A 56 -7.11 6.18 -5.19
CA GLY A 56 -6.81 4.95 -5.91
C GLY A 56 -7.94 4.53 -6.85
N ASN A 57 -9.19 4.60 -6.40
CA ASN A 57 -10.36 4.31 -7.22
C ASN A 57 -10.52 5.30 -8.37
N ALA A 58 -10.35 6.60 -8.12
CA ALA A 58 -10.42 7.63 -9.16
C ALA A 58 -9.36 7.42 -10.26
N ILE A 59 -8.12 7.06 -9.88
CA ILE A 59 -7.06 6.71 -10.83
C ILE A 59 -7.47 5.50 -11.68
N ARG A 60 -7.99 4.44 -11.06
CA ARG A 60 -8.44 3.23 -11.77
C ARG A 60 -9.57 3.54 -12.76
N GLN A 61 -10.55 4.35 -12.37
CA GLN A 61 -11.64 4.79 -13.25
C GLN A 61 -11.12 5.57 -14.46
N LYS A 62 -10.16 6.50 -14.23
CA LYS A 62 -9.53 7.27 -15.31
C LYS A 62 -8.79 6.36 -16.30
N ILE A 63 -7.98 5.42 -15.81
CA ILE A 63 -7.26 4.46 -16.65
C ILE A 63 -8.25 3.64 -17.49
N ASN A 64 -9.30 3.10 -16.86
CA ASN A 64 -10.32 2.32 -17.56
C ASN A 64 -11.03 3.13 -18.65
N GLN A 65 -11.30 4.41 -18.40
CA GLN A 65 -11.92 5.28 -19.39
C GLN A 65 -10.99 5.51 -20.59
N LEU A 66 -9.70 5.77 -20.33
CA LEU A 66 -8.70 5.96 -21.39
C LEU A 66 -8.57 4.72 -22.27
N VAL A 67 -8.47 3.54 -21.66
CA VAL A 67 -8.37 2.26 -22.39
C VAL A 67 -9.62 2.04 -23.24
N LYS A 68 -10.83 2.29 -22.70
CA LYS A 68 -12.08 2.15 -23.46
C LYS A 68 -12.13 3.04 -24.69
N THR A 69 -11.73 4.31 -24.54
CA THR A 69 -11.71 5.26 -25.66
C THR A 69 -10.72 4.82 -26.74
N GLN A 70 -9.53 4.33 -26.37
CA GLN A 70 -8.54 3.83 -27.33
C GLN A 70 -9.00 2.57 -28.07
N MET A 71 -9.75 1.68 -27.41
CA MET A 71 -10.24 0.44 -28.05
C MET A 71 -11.47 0.64 -28.94
N GLN A 72 -12.11 1.82 -28.90
CA GLN A 72 -13.25 2.17 -29.74
C GLN A 72 -12.85 2.95 -31.01
N THR A 73 -11.55 3.26 -31.16
CA THR A 73 -10.95 3.90 -32.34
C THR A 73 -10.24 2.84 -33.17
#